data_AF-A0A537NB93-F1
#
_entry.id   AF-A0A537NB93-F1
#
_cell.length_a   1.000
_cell.length_b   1.000
_cell.length_c   1.000
_cell.angle_alpha   90.00
_cell.angle_beta   90.00
_cell.angle_gamma   90.00
#
_symmetry.space_group_name_H-M   'P 1'
#
loop_
_entity.id
_entity.type
_entity.pdbx_description
1 polymer ?
#
loop_
_entity_poly.entity_id
_entity_poly.type
_entity_poly.pdbx_seq_one_letter_code
_entity_poly.pdbx_strand_id
1 'polypeptide(L)'
;MTAAAGGVTDVVARALGQRLAEAWGQQVVIENKGGAAHVVGAQSVAKAAPDGYSLLVAEAGTFTINPTLYGKGKLPYDEEKDFTPITGIVRINQALLGHPSLPANNVRELIALAKKKPGELTYGTAGIGSAPHMNMVLFESMAGVKLQAVHYRGAAPALTDVIA
;
A
#
# COMPACT_ATOMS: atom_id res chain seq x y z
N MET A 1 -8.98 4.77 8.27
CA MET A 1 -7.82 4.49 7.37
C MET A 1 -7.83 3.05 6.88
N THR A 2 -7.18 2.76 5.75
CA THR A 2 -7.15 1.43 5.12
C THR A 2 -5.93 0.55 5.45
N ALA A 3 -5.02 1.02 6.31
CA ALA A 3 -3.78 0.34 6.68
C ALA A 3 -3.75 -0.03 8.18
N ALA A 4 -2.89 -0.99 8.54
CA ALA A 4 -2.61 -1.36 9.93
C ALA A 4 -1.90 -0.23 10.70
N ALA A 5 -2.01 -0.26 12.03
CA ALA A 5 -1.34 0.72 12.90
C ALA A 5 0.19 0.63 12.77
N GLY A 6 0.87 1.77 12.93
CA GLY A 6 2.34 1.87 12.86
C GLY A 6 2.94 1.89 11.44
N GLY A 7 2.13 1.76 10.39
CA GLY A 7 2.57 1.99 9.01
C GLY A 7 2.73 3.47 8.66
N VAL A 8 3.37 3.77 7.53
CA VAL A 8 3.57 5.16 7.02
C VAL A 8 2.25 5.94 6.99
N THR A 9 1.18 5.32 6.52
CA THR A 9 -0.16 5.95 6.42
C THR A 9 -0.75 6.25 7.80
N ASP A 10 -0.44 5.47 8.84
CA ASP A 10 -0.87 5.72 10.22
C ASP A 10 -0.14 6.91 10.83
N VAL A 11 1.17 6.98 10.62
CA VAL A 11 1.99 8.10 11.08
C VAL A 11 1.49 9.41 10.46
N VAL A 12 1.25 9.42 9.14
CA VAL A 12 0.76 10.60 8.41
C VAL A 12 -0.65 10.98 8.90
N ALA A 13 -1.56 10.01 9.03
CA ALA A 13 -2.93 10.29 9.47
C ALA A 13 -3.00 10.83 10.90
N ARG A 14 -2.18 10.32 11.82
CA ARG A 14 -2.12 10.82 13.21
C ARG A 14 -1.56 12.23 13.29
N ALA A 15 -0.48 12.51 12.55
CA ALA A 15 0.09 13.85 12.48
C ALA A 15 -0.91 14.86 11.90
N LEU A 16 -1.63 14.48 10.84
CA LEU A 16 -2.68 15.31 10.25
C LEU A 16 -3.86 15.50 11.21
N GLY A 17 -4.34 14.42 11.84
CA GLY A 17 -5.48 14.44 12.77
C GLY A 17 -5.24 15.38 13.95
N GLN A 18 -4.02 15.42 14.49
CA GLN A 18 -3.66 16.38 15.54
C GLN A 18 -3.83 17.84 15.08
N ARG A 19 -3.32 18.19 13.89
CA ARG A 19 -3.44 19.56 13.34
C ARG A 19 -4.87 19.93 12.98
N LEU A 20 -5.64 18.97 12.47
CA LEU A 20 -7.06 19.18 12.18
C LEU A 20 -7.85 19.40 13.47
N ALA A 21 -7.53 18.68 14.54
CA ALA A 21 -8.20 18.87 15.82
C ALA A 21 -7.98 20.27 16.40
N GLU A 22 -6.77 20.79 16.29
CA GLU A 22 -6.44 22.18 16.65
C GLU A 22 -7.23 23.19 15.79
N ALA A 23 -7.32 22.95 14.48
CA ALA A 23 -7.98 23.86 13.54
C ALA A 23 -9.52 23.85 13.65
N TRP A 24 -10.12 22.68 13.90
CA TRP A 24 -11.57 22.51 13.97
C TRP A 24 -12.15 22.70 15.36
N GLY A 25 -11.31 22.68 16.41
CA GLY A 25 -11.77 22.66 17.79
C GLY A 25 -12.55 21.40 18.15
N GLN A 26 -12.38 20.32 17.36
CA GLN A 26 -13.04 19.03 17.55
C GLN A 26 -12.02 17.90 17.43
N GLN A 27 -12.16 16.86 18.23
CA GLN A 27 -11.23 15.73 18.20
C GLN A 27 -11.36 14.95 16.89
N VAL A 28 -10.21 14.67 16.26
CA VAL A 28 -10.13 13.73 15.13
C VAL A 28 -9.72 12.35 15.65
N VAL A 29 -10.62 11.38 15.55
CA VAL A 29 -10.38 9.99 15.99
C VAL A 29 -9.87 9.16 14.81
N ILE A 30 -8.71 8.52 14.99
CA ILE A 30 -8.09 7.69 13.96
C ILE A 30 -8.45 6.21 14.14
N GLU A 31 -9.19 5.67 13.19
CA GLU A 31 -9.53 4.23 13.11
C GLU A 31 -8.72 3.51 12.02
N ASN A 32 -8.00 2.44 12.39
CA ASN A 32 -7.28 1.57 11.46
C ASN A 32 -8.17 0.38 11.04
N LYS A 33 -8.69 0.41 9.81
CA LYS A 33 -9.47 -0.68 9.20
C LYS A 33 -8.71 -1.29 8.03
N GLY A 34 -7.62 -1.99 8.36
CA GLY A 34 -6.81 -2.72 7.39
C GLY A 34 -7.46 -4.02 6.91
N GLY A 35 -7.00 -4.54 5.77
CA GLY A 35 -7.40 -5.85 5.24
C GLY A 35 -7.80 -5.80 3.76
N ALA A 36 -7.73 -6.98 3.11
CA ALA A 36 -8.11 -7.19 1.70
C ALA A 36 -7.58 -6.10 0.75
N ALA A 37 -6.27 -5.79 0.83
CA ALA A 37 -5.64 -4.75 0.02
C ALA A 37 -6.41 -3.40 0.05
N HIS A 38 -6.72 -2.88 1.25
CA HIS A 38 -7.42 -1.61 1.48
C HIS A 38 -8.95 -1.64 1.31
N VAL A 39 -9.54 -2.73 0.82
CA VAL A 39 -10.99 -2.81 0.54
C VAL A 39 -11.86 -2.64 1.78
N VAL A 40 -11.47 -3.22 2.92
CA VAL A 40 -12.28 -3.19 4.16
C VAL A 40 -12.50 -1.76 4.64
N GLY A 41 -11.42 -0.98 4.76
CA GLY A 41 -11.51 0.42 5.19
C GLY A 41 -12.23 1.31 4.18
N ALA A 42 -12.03 1.09 2.88
CA ALA A 42 -12.73 1.83 1.84
C ALA A 42 -14.25 1.59 1.88
N GLN A 43 -14.67 0.32 1.95
CA GLN A 43 -16.07 -0.06 2.07
C GLN A 43 -16.75 0.55 3.30
N SER A 44 -16.03 0.59 4.43
CA SER A 44 -16.57 1.17 5.67
C SER A 44 -16.89 2.66 5.52
N VAL A 45 -16.10 3.42 4.76
CA VAL A 45 -16.35 4.86 4.56
C VAL A 45 -17.33 5.10 3.43
N ALA A 46 -17.28 4.32 2.34
CA ALA A 46 -18.28 4.38 1.25
C ALA A 46 -19.72 4.20 1.75
N LYS A 47 -19.91 3.42 2.83
CA LYS A 47 -21.22 3.17 3.46
C LYS A 47 -21.57 4.11 4.60
N ALA A 48 -20.68 5.04 4.96
CA ALA A 48 -20.94 5.99 6.03
C ALA A 48 -21.95 7.05 5.59
N ALA A 49 -22.56 7.74 6.56
CA ALA A 49 -23.38 8.91 6.25
C ALA A 49 -22.52 9.99 5.58
N PRO A 50 -22.98 10.65 4.49
CA PRO A 50 -22.24 11.70 3.80
C PRO A 50 -22.35 13.05 4.53
N ASP A 51 -22.02 13.06 5.82
CA ASP A 51 -22.19 14.21 6.74
C ASP A 51 -20.86 14.89 7.11
N GLY A 52 -19.73 14.39 6.59
CA GLY A 52 -18.39 14.93 6.83
C GLY A 52 -17.69 14.40 8.09
N TYR A 53 -18.35 13.61 8.94
CA TYR A 53 -17.73 13.04 10.16
C TYR A 53 -16.93 11.76 9.89
N SER A 54 -17.12 11.14 8.73
CA SER A 54 -16.37 9.96 8.30
C SER A 54 -15.48 10.30 7.11
N LEU A 55 -14.17 10.39 7.36
CA LEU A 55 -13.16 10.68 6.33
C LEU A 55 -12.26 9.48 6.05
N LEU A 56 -11.89 9.31 4.79
CA LEU A 56 -11.00 8.24 4.35
C LEU A 56 -9.60 8.78 4.04
N VAL A 57 -8.62 8.34 4.82
CA VAL A 57 -7.21 8.35 4.40
C VAL A 57 -6.91 7.01 3.74
N ALA A 58 -6.59 7.06 2.45
CA ALA A 58 -6.34 5.90 1.62
C ALA A 58 -5.13 6.13 0.69
N GLU A 59 -4.60 5.02 0.18
CA GLU A 59 -3.48 4.98 -0.75
C GLU A 59 -3.95 4.61 -2.17
N ALA A 60 -3.03 4.57 -3.14
CA ALA A 60 -3.32 4.18 -4.53
C ALA A 60 -4.05 2.83 -4.65
N GLY A 61 -3.85 1.92 -3.69
CA GLY A 61 -4.57 0.65 -3.60
C GLY A 61 -6.08 0.80 -3.74
N THR A 62 -6.66 1.75 -3.00
CA THR A 62 -8.11 1.96 -2.95
C THR A 62 -8.68 2.47 -4.27
N PHE A 63 -8.04 3.48 -4.87
CA PHE A 63 -8.64 4.25 -5.97
C PHE A 63 -8.14 3.85 -7.36
N THR A 64 -7.00 3.18 -7.48
CA THR A 64 -6.41 2.88 -8.81
C THR A 64 -6.07 1.40 -8.98
N ILE A 65 -5.42 0.78 -7.99
CA ILE A 65 -4.94 -0.60 -8.13
C ILE A 65 -6.11 -1.60 -8.04
N ASN A 66 -6.92 -1.52 -6.98
CA ASN A 66 -8.02 -2.48 -6.78
C ASN A 66 -9.05 -2.47 -7.91
N PRO A 67 -9.53 -1.31 -8.40
CA PRO A 67 -10.51 -1.29 -9.51
C PRO A 67 -9.98 -1.98 -10.77
N THR A 68 -8.69 -1.81 -11.05
CA THR A 68 -8.01 -2.46 -12.18
C THR A 68 -7.79 -3.95 -11.95
N LEU A 69 -7.39 -4.34 -10.74
CA LEU A 69 -7.01 -5.71 -10.40
C LEU A 69 -8.21 -6.65 -10.28
N TYR A 70 -9.29 -6.21 -9.62
CA TYR A 70 -10.48 -7.04 -9.39
C TYR A 70 -11.52 -6.90 -10.51
N GLY A 71 -11.44 -5.88 -11.35
CA GLY A 71 -12.39 -5.59 -12.41
C GLY A 71 -13.69 -4.95 -11.91
N LYS A 72 -14.45 -4.34 -12.83
CA LYS A 72 -15.67 -3.58 -12.51
C LYS A 72 -16.72 -4.47 -11.84
N GLY A 73 -17.33 -3.96 -10.76
CA GLY A 73 -18.41 -4.63 -10.03
C GLY A 73 -17.99 -5.75 -9.07
N LYS A 74 -16.68 -6.00 -8.91
CA LYS A 74 -16.16 -6.96 -7.91
C LYS A 74 -15.82 -6.31 -6.57
N LEU A 75 -15.63 -5.00 -6.58
CA LEU A 75 -15.41 -4.23 -5.36
C LEU A 75 -16.74 -3.88 -4.70
N PRO A 76 -16.78 -3.83 -3.36
CA PRO A 76 -17.97 -3.42 -2.62
C PRO A 76 -18.14 -1.89 -2.52
N TYR A 77 -17.43 -1.15 -3.37
CA TYR A 77 -17.49 0.30 -3.53
C TYR A 77 -17.17 0.66 -4.99
N ASP A 78 -17.62 1.83 -5.43
CA ASP A 78 -17.27 2.50 -6.69
C ASP A 78 -16.34 3.68 -6.35
N GLU A 79 -15.09 3.64 -6.83
CA GLU A 79 -14.07 4.63 -6.51
C GLU A 79 -14.37 6.04 -7.02
N GLU A 80 -15.22 6.18 -8.04
CA GLU A 80 -15.59 7.46 -8.64
C GLU A 80 -16.88 8.02 -8.04
N LYS A 81 -17.84 7.17 -7.68
CA LYS A 81 -19.18 7.60 -7.22
C LYS A 81 -19.34 7.65 -5.72
N ASP A 82 -18.67 6.76 -4.98
CA ASP A 82 -18.90 6.63 -3.53
C ASP A 82 -18.01 7.57 -2.70
N PHE A 83 -17.11 8.33 -3.34
CA PHE A 83 -16.15 9.19 -2.65
C PHE A 83 -16.08 10.58 -3.28
N THR A 84 -15.97 11.61 -2.42
CA THR A 84 -15.61 12.97 -2.84
C THR A 84 -14.13 13.22 -2.55
N PRO A 85 -13.28 13.45 -3.57
CA PRO A 85 -11.87 13.75 -3.35
C PRO A 85 -11.70 15.10 -2.63
N ILE A 86 -10.88 15.11 -1.57
CA ILE A 86 -10.58 16.34 -0.81
C ILE A 86 -9.23 16.89 -1.22
N THR A 87 -8.14 16.16 -0.95
CA THR A 87 -6.78 16.58 -1.29
C THR A 87 -5.80 15.42 -1.25
N GLY A 88 -4.66 15.56 -1.92
CA GLY A 88 -3.50 14.70 -1.72
C GLY A 88 -2.72 15.11 -0.48
N ILE A 89 -2.37 14.15 0.38
CA ILE A 89 -1.73 14.44 1.68
C ILE A 89 -0.20 14.40 1.55
N VAL A 90 0.34 13.31 1.00
CA VAL A 90 1.78 13.09 0.81
C VAL A 90 2.05 12.25 -0.44
N ARG A 91 3.29 12.33 -0.95
CA ARG A 91 3.82 11.37 -1.93
C ARG A 91 4.73 10.38 -1.22
N ILE A 92 4.44 9.09 -1.35
CA ILE A 92 5.26 8.02 -0.77
C ILE A 92 6.23 7.53 -1.85
N ASN A 93 7.52 7.72 -1.64
CA ASN A 93 8.56 7.18 -2.51
C ASN A 93 8.92 5.77 -2.05
N GLN A 94 8.95 4.82 -3.00
CA GLN A 94 9.29 3.43 -2.75
C GLN A 94 10.75 3.19 -3.17
N ALA A 95 11.45 2.32 -2.43
CA ALA A 95 12.82 1.93 -2.73
C ALA A 95 12.94 0.41 -2.80
N LEU A 96 13.90 -0.08 -3.58
CA LEU A 96 14.27 -1.48 -3.60
C LEU A 96 15.33 -1.73 -2.52
N LEU A 97 15.07 -2.66 -1.61
CA LEU A 97 16.00 -3.07 -0.57
C LEU A 97 16.36 -4.54 -0.78
N GLY A 98 17.64 -4.86 -0.62
CA GLY A 98 18.15 -6.23 -0.60
C GLY A 98 18.87 -6.51 0.71
N HIS A 99 18.73 -7.74 1.23
CA HIS A 99 19.50 -8.17 2.39
C HIS A 99 21.01 -8.11 2.07
N PRO A 100 21.91 -7.75 3.01
CA PRO A 100 23.34 -7.58 2.75
C PRO A 100 24.06 -8.81 2.16
N SER A 101 23.54 -10.02 2.38
CA SER A 101 24.08 -11.27 1.78
C SER A 101 23.63 -11.52 0.34
N LEU A 102 22.71 -10.72 -0.20
CA LEU A 102 22.26 -10.84 -1.59
C LEU A 102 23.46 -10.53 -2.51
N PRO A 103 23.83 -11.43 -3.44
CA PRO A 103 24.98 -11.22 -4.32
C PRO A 103 24.63 -10.27 -5.49
N ALA A 104 24.18 -9.05 -5.16
CA ALA A 104 23.89 -7.96 -6.08
C ALA A 104 23.96 -6.61 -5.33
N ASN A 105 24.84 -5.73 -5.76
CA ASN A 105 25.05 -4.41 -5.13
C ASN A 105 24.32 -3.27 -5.86
N ASN A 106 23.68 -3.58 -6.99
CA ASN A 106 22.93 -2.63 -7.79
C ASN A 106 21.85 -3.34 -8.61
N VAL A 107 20.96 -2.55 -9.22
CA VAL A 107 19.84 -3.08 -10.02
C VAL A 107 20.31 -3.91 -11.21
N ARG A 108 21.41 -3.54 -11.86
CA ARG A 108 21.96 -4.28 -13.01
C ARG A 108 22.39 -5.70 -12.59
N GLU A 109 23.11 -5.81 -11.48
CA GLU A 109 23.54 -7.08 -10.91
C GLU A 109 22.34 -7.92 -10.43
N LEU A 110 21.33 -7.28 -9.84
CA LEU A 110 20.10 -7.96 -9.44
C LEU A 110 19.38 -8.56 -10.64
N ILE A 111 19.23 -7.81 -11.74
CA ILE A 111 18.61 -8.32 -12.98
C ILE A 111 19.44 -9.50 -13.52
N ALA A 112 20.76 -9.39 -13.55
CA ALA A 112 21.64 -10.46 -14.01
C ALA A 112 21.51 -11.72 -13.13
N LEU A 113 21.44 -11.56 -11.81
CA LEU A 113 21.24 -12.64 -10.86
C LEU A 113 19.87 -13.31 -11.05
N ALA A 114 18.81 -12.53 -11.18
CA ALA A 114 17.44 -13.01 -11.39
C ALA A 114 17.30 -13.77 -12.71
N LYS A 115 17.99 -13.35 -13.78
CA LYS A 115 18.03 -14.09 -15.06
C LYS A 115 18.74 -15.44 -14.96
N LYS A 116 19.78 -15.54 -14.13
CA LYS A 116 20.48 -16.81 -13.88
C LYS A 116 19.67 -17.78 -13.02
N LYS A 117 18.77 -17.25 -12.19
CA LYS A 117 18.02 -18.00 -11.17
C LYS A 117 16.51 -17.67 -11.22
N PRO A 118 15.83 -17.99 -12.33
CA PRO A 118 14.44 -17.58 -12.53
C PRO A 118 13.52 -18.22 -11.47
N GLY A 119 12.85 -17.38 -10.69
CA GLY A 119 11.90 -17.79 -9.64
C GLY A 119 12.54 -18.21 -8.30
N GLU A 120 13.86 -18.17 -8.15
CA GLU A 120 14.51 -18.48 -6.87
C GLU A 120 14.60 -17.28 -5.93
N LEU A 121 14.71 -16.07 -6.48
CA LEU A 121 14.80 -14.86 -5.67
C LEU A 121 13.41 -14.46 -5.15
N THR A 122 13.31 -14.27 -3.85
CA THR A 122 12.08 -13.86 -3.18
C THR A 122 12.07 -12.34 -2.93
N TYR A 123 10.86 -11.77 -2.81
CA TYR A 123 10.68 -10.39 -2.37
C TYR A 123 9.45 -10.25 -1.48
N GLY A 124 9.55 -9.40 -0.45
CA GLY A 124 8.45 -9.11 0.47
C GLY A 124 7.48 -8.06 -0.07
N THR A 125 6.21 -8.19 0.26
CA THR A 125 5.14 -7.23 -0.10
C THR A 125 4.13 -7.07 1.03
N ALA A 126 3.32 -6.02 0.98
CA ALA A 126 2.19 -5.82 1.90
C ALA A 126 0.90 -6.55 1.45
N GLY A 127 1.01 -7.56 0.58
CA GLY A 127 -0.11 -8.32 0.04
C GLY A 127 -0.33 -8.10 -1.46
N ILE A 128 -1.19 -8.94 -2.04
CA ILE A 128 -1.63 -8.83 -3.44
C ILE A 128 -2.29 -7.45 -3.65
N GLY A 129 -2.06 -6.81 -4.80
CA GLY A 129 -2.54 -5.45 -5.07
C GLY A 129 -1.89 -4.30 -4.27
N SER A 130 -0.98 -4.57 -3.34
CA SER A 130 -0.27 -3.49 -2.64
C SER A 130 0.72 -2.76 -3.56
N ALA A 131 1.05 -1.50 -3.23
CA ALA A 131 2.06 -0.72 -3.96
C ALA A 131 3.41 -1.46 -4.16
N PRO A 132 4.05 -2.07 -3.13
CA PRO A 132 5.29 -2.82 -3.33
C PRO A 132 5.11 -4.05 -4.24
N HIS A 133 3.94 -4.70 -4.21
CA HIS A 133 3.66 -5.80 -5.13
C HIS A 133 3.54 -5.31 -6.58
N MET A 134 2.80 -4.24 -6.83
CA MET A 134 2.67 -3.67 -8.20
C MET A 134 4.01 -3.18 -8.75
N ASN A 135 4.85 -2.57 -7.91
CA ASN A 135 6.19 -2.15 -8.30
C ASN A 135 7.06 -3.32 -8.75
N MET A 136 7.00 -4.45 -8.04
CA MET A 136 7.79 -5.64 -8.38
C MET A 136 7.23 -6.36 -9.60
N VAL A 137 5.91 -6.43 -9.78
CA VAL A 137 5.30 -6.94 -11.02
C VAL A 137 5.74 -6.10 -12.22
N LEU A 138 5.75 -4.77 -12.10
CA LEU A 138 6.26 -3.87 -13.13
C LEU A 138 7.76 -4.09 -13.38
N PHE A 139 8.56 -4.25 -12.33
CA PHE A 139 9.98 -4.55 -12.43
C PHE A 139 10.25 -5.86 -13.18
N GLU A 140 9.54 -6.94 -12.83
CA GLU A 140 9.63 -8.25 -13.48
C GLU A 140 9.31 -8.14 -14.98
N SER A 141 8.23 -7.42 -15.32
CA SER A 141 7.83 -7.16 -16.70
C SER A 141 8.87 -6.36 -17.48
N MET A 142 9.37 -5.25 -16.92
CA MET A 142 10.35 -4.39 -17.59
C MET A 142 11.72 -5.06 -17.73
N ALA A 143 12.16 -5.83 -16.74
CA ALA A 143 13.47 -6.46 -16.73
C ALA A 143 13.49 -7.84 -17.44
N GLY A 144 12.32 -8.41 -17.71
CA GLY A 144 12.18 -9.75 -18.27
C GLY A 144 12.73 -10.81 -17.31
N VAL A 145 12.35 -10.73 -16.04
CA VAL A 145 12.78 -11.66 -14.98
C VAL A 145 11.59 -12.24 -14.24
N LYS A 146 11.80 -13.34 -13.52
CA LYS A 146 10.79 -13.96 -12.66
C LYS A 146 11.29 -13.99 -11.23
N LEU A 147 10.52 -13.44 -10.31
CA LEU A 147 10.79 -13.41 -8.89
C LEU A 147 9.60 -14.03 -8.13
N GLN A 148 9.80 -14.36 -6.85
CA GLN A 148 8.76 -14.98 -6.03
C GLN A 148 8.27 -14.01 -4.94
N ALA A 149 7.02 -13.58 -5.03
CA ALA A 149 6.42 -12.73 -4.01
C ALA A 149 6.17 -13.51 -2.70
N VAL A 150 6.46 -12.87 -1.58
CA VAL A 150 6.06 -13.27 -0.23
C VAL A 150 5.14 -12.18 0.34
N HIS A 151 3.92 -12.55 0.69
CA HIS A 151 2.88 -11.60 1.10
C HIS A 151 2.75 -11.52 2.61
N TYR A 152 2.96 -10.33 3.16
CA TYR A 152 2.82 -10.04 4.59
C TYR A 152 1.58 -9.20 4.87
N ARG A 153 1.19 -9.15 6.15
CA ARG A 153 0.10 -8.28 6.65
C ARG A 153 0.60 -6.82 6.85
N GLY A 154 1.14 -6.21 5.80
CA GLY A 154 1.71 -4.87 5.81
C GLY A 154 3.22 -4.84 5.49
N ALA A 155 3.77 -3.63 5.29
CA ALA A 155 5.17 -3.46 4.88
C ALA A 155 6.19 -3.64 6.03
N ALA A 156 5.81 -3.34 7.28
CA ALA A 156 6.69 -3.45 8.44
C ALA A 156 7.24 -4.88 8.69
N PRO A 157 6.41 -5.95 8.69
CA PRO A 157 6.93 -7.31 8.83
C PRO A 157 7.81 -7.73 7.64
N ALA A 158 7.50 -7.29 6.42
CA ALA A 158 8.34 -7.56 5.24
C ALA A 158 9.74 -6.92 5.37
N LEU A 159 9.81 -5.69 5.92
CA LEU A 159 11.08 -5.03 6.19
C LEU A 159 11.89 -5.76 7.26
N THR A 160 11.23 -6.27 8.31
CA THR A 160 11.89 -7.03 9.38
C THR A 160 12.58 -8.27 8.81
N ASP A 161 11.90 -9.03 7.94
CA ASP A 161 12.46 -10.24 7.33
C ASP A 161 13.57 -9.96 6.31
N VAL A 162 13.62 -8.76 5.70
CA VAL A 162 14.74 -8.37 4.83
C VAL A 162 15.99 -7.99 5.65
N ILE A 163 15.81 -7.57 6.90
CA ILE A 163 16.91 -7.14 7.79
C ILE A 163 17.46 -8.30 8.61
N ALA A 164 16.61 -9.26 9.00
CA ALA A 164 16.97 -10.42 9.82
C ALA A 164 17.89 -11.40 9.09
#